data_AF-A0A7C0WHS7-F1
#
_entry.id   AF-A0A7C0WHS7-F1
#
_cell.length_a   1.000
_cell.length_b   1.000
_cell.length_c   1.000
_cell.angle_alpha   90.00
_cell.angle_beta   90.00
_cell.angle_gamma   90.00
#
_symmetry.space_group_name_H-M   'P 1'
#
loop_
_entity.id
_entity.type
_entity.pdbx_description
1 polymer ?
#
loop_
_entity_poly.entity_id
_entity_poly.type
_entity_poly.pdbx_seq_one_letter_code
_entity_poly.pdbx_strand_id
1 'polypeptide(L)'
;MKSNFTHVVQLSLTKIEKNSQGKKRSHEMLREFHISRHARDKYKFEDSIFSSAGNVIFANFHASRQFAQKMNEKRNLVNYPEQAVRAGQINALGLIDEILHYVIELYREQVDNEINRKALQWLLAQFGQEEIDETLLRFIQDFPPVAVYRREMSAEEYLKSTTKEVPNRLLVIEEMALLWLANKNPAFSPFLELFNDADLEKFSKYNQIIQEFSLFFENQPPFGPKQHNLIEMLREPAIAVPHSLSGQLQYMLDNWGFILGKYLYRLLGGLDLIKEEDKMRFAFGPGPTRVTDFKGLADEPERFSPDKDWMLSLILIAKSALVWLDQLSGKYGRRITRLDQIPDEELDRLARWGFTGLWLIGIWQRSSASKKIKQYCGNPEAESSAYSLFDYKVADELGGEA
;
A
#
# COMPACT_ATOMS: atom_id res chain seq x y z
N MET A 1 14.94 26.55 -26.41
CA MET A 1 15.02 25.83 -25.12
C MET A 1 13.91 24.79 -24.84
N LYS A 2 12.77 24.78 -25.55
CA LYS A 2 11.73 23.73 -25.38
C LYS A 2 11.92 22.46 -26.26
N SER A 3 12.75 22.51 -27.31
CA SER A 3 12.92 21.40 -28.26
C SER A 3 13.90 20.30 -27.80
N ASN A 4 14.91 20.64 -26.99
CA ASN A 4 15.89 19.65 -26.51
C ASN A 4 15.35 18.74 -25.39
N PHE A 5 14.36 19.19 -24.62
CA PHE A 5 13.74 18.36 -23.57
C PHE A 5 12.86 17.25 -24.15
N THR A 6 12.11 17.55 -25.22
CA THR A 6 11.25 16.56 -25.89
C THR A 6 12.08 15.48 -26.56
N HIS A 7 13.21 15.83 -27.18
CA HIS A 7 14.08 14.86 -27.85
C HIS A 7 14.81 13.92 -26.90
N VAL A 8 15.23 14.41 -25.71
CA VAL A 8 15.88 13.58 -24.68
C VAL A 8 14.87 12.62 -24.03
N VAL A 9 13.62 13.06 -23.80
CA VAL A 9 12.56 12.19 -23.26
C VAL A 9 12.15 11.11 -24.26
N GLN A 10 12.08 11.42 -25.56
CA GLN A 10 11.71 10.47 -26.60
C GLN A 10 12.79 9.40 -26.85
N LEU A 11 14.08 9.77 -26.74
CA LEU A 11 15.22 8.84 -26.84
C LEU A 11 15.33 7.90 -25.62
N SER A 12 14.96 8.38 -24.43
CA SER A 12 14.92 7.54 -23.21
C SER A 12 13.75 6.56 -23.23
N LEU A 13 12.57 6.98 -23.71
CA LEU A 13 11.39 6.10 -23.86
C LEU A 13 11.62 5.01 -24.92
N THR A 14 12.24 5.33 -26.06
CA THR A 14 12.54 4.32 -27.09
C THR A 14 13.64 3.33 -26.66
N LYS A 15 14.54 3.71 -25.76
CA LYS A 15 15.49 2.76 -25.13
C LYS A 15 14.81 1.82 -24.14
N ILE A 16 13.79 2.29 -23.42
CA ILE A 16 13.02 1.49 -22.46
C ILE A 16 12.06 0.53 -23.21
N GLU A 17 11.39 1.00 -24.26
CA GLU A 17 10.47 0.17 -25.07
C GLU A 17 11.20 -0.88 -25.92
N LYS A 18 12.43 -0.62 -26.38
CA LYS A 18 13.23 -1.65 -27.07
C LYS A 18 13.78 -2.72 -26.13
N ASN A 19 13.92 -2.42 -24.83
CA ASN A 19 14.33 -3.43 -23.83
C ASN A 19 13.16 -4.30 -23.33
N SER A 20 11.91 -3.89 -23.53
CA SER A 20 10.74 -4.64 -23.08
C SER A 20 10.23 -5.70 -24.07
N GLN A 21 10.65 -5.66 -25.35
CA GLN A 21 10.22 -6.63 -26.37
C GLN A 21 11.14 -7.85 -26.55
N GLY A 22 12.17 -8.04 -25.73
CA GLY A 22 13.15 -9.11 -25.93
C GLY A 22 13.64 -9.90 -24.71
N LYS A 23 13.25 -9.54 -23.48
CA LYS A 23 13.73 -10.26 -22.28
C LYS A 23 12.71 -11.25 -21.76
N LYS A 24 13.08 -12.53 -21.85
CA LYS A 24 12.49 -13.68 -21.16
C LYS A 24 12.07 -13.31 -19.74
N ARG A 25 10.89 -13.80 -19.34
CA ARG A 25 10.31 -13.82 -17.98
C ARG A 25 11.37 -13.56 -16.90
N SER A 26 11.23 -12.43 -16.20
CA SER A 26 11.92 -12.16 -14.94
C SER A 26 11.82 -13.39 -14.04
N HIS A 27 12.94 -13.87 -13.54
CA HIS A 27 12.99 -14.98 -12.59
C HIS A 27 12.41 -14.46 -11.27
N GLU A 28 11.07 -14.48 -11.13
CA GLU A 28 10.42 -14.09 -9.88
C GLU A 28 10.96 -15.00 -8.77
N MET A 29 11.90 -14.51 -7.96
CA MET A 29 12.47 -15.27 -6.85
C MET A 29 11.40 -15.49 -5.80
N LEU A 30 11.32 -16.70 -5.26
CA LEU A 30 10.42 -17.02 -4.16
C LEU A 30 11.07 -16.43 -2.91
N ARG A 31 10.52 -15.31 -2.41
CA ARG A 31 11.00 -14.62 -1.20
C ARG A 31 9.98 -14.78 -0.10
N GLU A 32 10.44 -15.22 1.06
CA GLU A 32 9.62 -15.43 2.25
C GLU A 32 9.84 -14.28 3.22
N PHE A 33 8.78 -13.75 3.86
CA PHE A 33 8.97 -12.77 4.93
C PHE A 33 9.52 -13.49 6.17
N HIS A 34 10.74 -13.17 6.57
CA HIS A 34 11.46 -13.92 7.59
C HIS A 34 10.90 -13.63 8.99
N ILE A 35 10.21 -14.62 9.55
CA ILE A 35 9.72 -14.62 10.92
C ILE A 35 10.49 -15.66 11.73
N SER A 36 10.96 -15.25 12.91
CA SER A 36 11.66 -16.11 13.86
C SER A 36 10.85 -17.38 14.15
N ARG A 37 11.55 -18.51 14.32
CA ARG A 37 10.96 -19.78 14.73
C ARG A 37 10.11 -19.61 15.99
N HIS A 38 10.63 -18.88 16.98
CA HIS A 38 9.92 -18.60 18.22
C HIS A 38 8.57 -17.88 17.99
N ALA A 39 8.53 -16.88 17.11
CA ALA A 39 7.28 -16.21 16.77
C ALA A 39 6.32 -17.12 16.00
N ARG A 40 6.82 -17.94 15.06
CA ARG A 40 6.02 -18.93 14.34
C ARG A 40 5.33 -19.91 15.31
N ASP A 41 6.08 -20.41 16.29
CA ASP A 41 5.58 -21.34 17.31
C ASP A 41 4.59 -20.65 18.28
N LYS A 42 4.91 -19.44 18.75
CA LYS A 42 4.06 -18.66 19.69
C LYS A 42 2.68 -18.34 19.11
N TYR A 43 2.65 -17.95 17.83
CA TYR A 43 1.44 -17.49 17.15
C TYR A 43 0.78 -18.54 16.25
N LYS A 44 1.39 -19.73 16.09
CA LYS A 44 0.91 -20.82 15.24
C LYS A 44 0.62 -20.37 13.82
N PHE A 45 1.61 -19.77 13.17
CA PHE A 45 1.51 -19.37 11.77
C PHE A 45 1.66 -20.60 10.86
N GLU A 46 0.57 -21.37 10.65
CA GLU A 46 0.67 -22.71 10.04
C GLU A 46 0.60 -22.74 8.49
N ASP A 47 -0.21 -21.92 7.79
CA ASP A 47 -0.39 -22.16 6.33
C ASP A 47 -0.74 -20.95 5.43
N SER A 48 -1.37 -19.88 5.91
CA SER A 48 -2.01 -18.87 5.04
C SER A 48 -1.27 -17.55 4.89
N ILE A 49 -0.20 -17.37 5.67
CA ILE A 49 0.56 -16.10 5.73
C ILE A 49 1.70 -16.11 4.72
N PHE A 50 2.08 -17.29 4.20
CA PHE A 50 3.22 -17.49 3.30
C PHE A 50 2.74 -18.26 2.06
N SER A 51 2.76 -17.63 0.89
CA SER A 51 2.52 -18.35 -0.37
C SER A 51 3.78 -19.09 -0.79
N SER A 52 3.70 -20.42 -0.78
CA SER A 52 4.65 -21.38 -1.33
C SER A 52 4.74 -21.39 -2.86
N ALA A 53 4.13 -20.43 -3.55
CA ALA A 53 4.12 -20.38 -5.01
C ALA A 53 4.03 -18.95 -5.55
N GLY A 54 5.12 -18.20 -5.42
CA GLY A 54 5.45 -17.14 -6.39
C GLY A 54 4.48 -15.97 -6.50
N ASN A 55 3.70 -15.66 -5.47
CA ASN A 55 3.07 -14.35 -5.35
C ASN A 55 2.88 -13.98 -3.87
N VAL A 56 3.67 -12.97 -3.46
CA VAL A 56 3.22 -11.82 -2.67
C VAL A 56 2.66 -12.10 -1.27
N ILE A 57 3.46 -11.81 -0.25
CA ILE A 57 3.20 -12.22 1.14
C ILE A 57 2.32 -11.20 1.88
N PHE A 58 2.34 -9.91 1.51
CA PHE A 58 1.51 -8.91 2.20
C PHE A 58 0.73 -7.93 1.30
N ALA A 59 0.30 -8.32 0.09
CA ALA A 59 -0.85 -7.64 -0.55
C ALA A 59 -2.20 -8.21 -0.12
N ASN A 60 -2.21 -9.33 0.60
CA ASN A 60 -3.45 -9.95 1.02
C ASN A 60 -3.92 -9.32 2.35
N PHE A 61 -4.84 -8.37 2.25
CA PHE A 61 -5.47 -7.75 3.42
C PHE A 61 -6.10 -8.79 4.36
N HIS A 62 -6.56 -9.93 3.83
CA HIS A 62 -7.07 -11.00 4.67
C HIS A 62 -5.96 -11.64 5.51
N ALA A 63 -4.82 -11.98 4.90
CA ALA A 63 -3.67 -12.54 5.61
C ALA A 63 -3.14 -11.58 6.68
N SER A 64 -3.07 -10.27 6.36
CA SER A 64 -2.65 -9.23 7.30
C SER A 64 -3.61 -9.14 8.51
N ARG A 65 -4.92 -9.29 8.30
CA ARG A 65 -5.92 -9.34 9.39
C ARG A 65 -5.80 -10.59 10.24
N GLN A 66 -5.65 -11.77 9.62
CA GLN A 66 -5.44 -13.02 10.35
C GLN A 66 -4.16 -12.98 11.19
N PHE A 67 -3.10 -12.41 10.64
CA PHE A 67 -1.83 -12.23 11.33
C PHE A 67 -1.98 -11.34 12.57
N ALA A 68 -2.55 -10.15 12.39
CA ALA A 68 -2.78 -9.21 13.49
C ALA A 68 -3.70 -9.82 14.56
N GLN A 69 -4.74 -10.56 14.15
CA GLN A 69 -5.62 -11.28 15.06
C GLN A 69 -4.86 -12.31 15.90
N LYS A 70 -4.08 -13.19 15.28
CA LYS A 70 -3.28 -14.21 15.99
C LYS A 70 -2.29 -13.59 16.98
N MET A 71 -1.69 -12.46 16.64
CA MET A 71 -0.84 -11.72 17.57
C MET A 71 -1.62 -11.19 18.77
N ASN A 72 -2.74 -10.52 18.50
CA ASN A 72 -3.58 -9.88 19.51
C ASN A 72 -4.25 -10.90 20.45
N GLU A 73 -4.56 -12.10 19.98
CA GLU A 73 -5.10 -13.21 20.80
C GLU A 73 -4.10 -13.71 21.86
N LYS A 74 -2.80 -13.52 21.64
CA LYS A 74 -1.74 -13.95 22.56
C LYS A 74 -1.15 -12.80 23.37
N ARG A 75 -1.29 -11.56 22.93
CA ARG A 75 -0.83 -10.37 23.65
C ARG A 75 -1.77 -10.05 24.83
N ASN A 76 -1.22 -9.52 25.91
CA ASN A 76 -2.02 -9.09 27.06
C ASN A 76 -2.61 -7.70 26.83
N LEU A 77 -3.59 -7.61 25.93
CA LEU A 77 -4.24 -6.36 25.55
C LEU A 77 -5.20 -5.82 26.62
N VAL A 78 -5.52 -6.62 27.64
CA VAL A 78 -6.32 -6.18 28.78
C VAL A 78 -5.52 -5.20 29.64
N ASN A 79 -4.25 -5.52 29.91
CA ASN A 79 -3.38 -4.68 30.72
C ASN A 79 -2.58 -3.67 29.87
N TYR A 80 -2.33 -4.00 28.60
CA TYR A 80 -1.50 -3.23 27.68
C TYR A 80 -2.19 -3.03 26.31
N PRO A 81 -3.30 -2.27 26.26
CA PRO A 81 -4.07 -2.08 25.02
C PRO A 81 -3.26 -1.40 23.91
N GLU A 82 -2.24 -0.62 24.25
CA GLU A 82 -1.31 0.02 23.32
C GLU A 82 -0.44 -0.96 22.53
N GLN A 83 -0.33 -2.21 23.00
CA GLN A 83 0.36 -3.28 22.28
C GLN A 83 -0.49 -3.93 21.18
N ALA A 84 -1.73 -3.46 20.97
CA ALA A 84 -2.59 -3.97 19.93
C ALA A 84 -1.99 -3.73 18.53
N VAL A 85 -1.89 -4.81 17.76
CA VAL A 85 -1.40 -4.80 16.39
C VAL A 85 -2.57 -4.59 15.43
N ARG A 86 -2.41 -3.68 14.47
CA ARG A 86 -3.38 -3.45 13.40
C ARG A 86 -2.99 -4.18 12.12
N ALA A 87 -3.97 -4.52 11.29
CA ALA A 87 -3.72 -5.22 10.04
C ALA A 87 -2.93 -4.35 9.06
N GLY A 88 -3.19 -3.04 9.04
CA GLY A 88 -2.43 -2.08 8.22
C GLY A 88 -0.95 -2.01 8.61
N GLN A 89 -0.61 -2.16 9.89
CA GLN A 89 0.79 -2.20 10.32
C GLN A 89 1.50 -3.46 9.82
N ILE A 90 0.85 -4.63 9.91
CA ILE A 90 1.40 -5.88 9.36
C ILE A 90 1.55 -5.81 7.84
N ASN A 91 0.55 -5.25 7.18
CA ASN A 91 0.59 -5.01 5.74
C ASN A 91 1.80 -4.14 5.36
N ALA A 92 2.04 -3.07 6.12
CA ALA A 92 3.14 -2.16 5.89
C ALA A 92 4.52 -2.81 6.08
N LEU A 93 4.70 -3.60 7.14
CA LEU A 93 5.95 -4.34 7.38
C LEU A 93 6.31 -5.23 6.18
N GLY A 94 5.33 -6.00 5.71
CA GLY A 94 5.51 -6.87 4.57
C GLY A 94 5.72 -6.14 3.24
N LEU A 95 5.03 -5.03 3.02
CA LEU A 95 5.26 -4.20 1.82
C LEU A 95 6.66 -3.58 1.82
N ILE A 96 7.14 -3.11 2.97
CA ILE A 96 8.50 -2.57 3.11
C ILE A 96 9.51 -3.65 2.73
N ASP A 97 9.41 -4.84 3.35
CA ASP A 97 10.29 -5.97 3.07
C ASP A 97 10.29 -6.38 1.59
N GLU A 98 9.11 -6.54 0.99
CA GLU A 98 8.98 -6.87 -0.43
C GLU A 98 9.59 -5.80 -1.35
N ILE A 99 9.45 -4.52 -1.01
CA ILE A 99 10.06 -3.43 -1.76
C ILE A 99 11.58 -3.48 -1.63
N LEU A 100 12.13 -3.75 -0.45
CA LEU A 100 13.59 -3.86 -0.25
C LEU A 100 14.18 -5.01 -1.07
N HIS A 101 13.54 -6.18 -1.06
CA HIS A 101 13.90 -7.28 -1.97
C HIS A 101 13.88 -6.87 -3.44
N TYR A 102 12.82 -6.17 -3.85
CA TYR A 102 12.69 -5.73 -5.23
C TYR A 102 13.78 -4.72 -5.62
N VAL A 103 14.16 -3.81 -4.73
CA VAL A 103 15.28 -2.89 -4.96
C VAL A 103 16.61 -3.65 -5.13
N ILE A 104 16.85 -4.69 -4.33
CA ILE A 104 18.03 -5.56 -4.48
C ILE A 104 17.99 -6.31 -5.83
N GLU A 105 16.83 -6.81 -6.24
CA GLU A 105 16.65 -7.45 -7.54
C GLU A 105 16.93 -6.47 -8.69
N LEU A 106 16.40 -5.25 -8.63
CA LEU A 106 16.66 -4.21 -9.62
C LEU A 106 18.15 -3.83 -9.70
N TYR A 107 18.82 -3.73 -8.56
CA TYR A 107 20.26 -3.51 -8.51
C TYR A 107 21.01 -4.61 -9.26
N ARG A 108 20.65 -5.87 -9.01
CA ARG A 108 21.25 -7.02 -9.72
C ARG A 108 21.00 -6.99 -11.21
N GLU A 109 19.79 -6.64 -11.64
CA GLU A 109 19.43 -6.62 -13.06
C GLU A 109 20.10 -5.48 -13.85
N GLN A 110 20.30 -4.33 -13.20
CA GLN A 110 20.76 -3.10 -13.85
C GLN A 110 22.26 -2.84 -13.69
N VAL A 111 22.85 -3.26 -12.57
CA VAL A 111 24.24 -2.94 -12.21
C VAL A 111 25.13 -4.17 -12.35
N ASP A 112 24.85 -5.23 -11.59
CA ASP A 112 25.69 -6.43 -11.56
C ASP A 112 24.89 -7.68 -11.14
N ASN A 113 24.67 -8.58 -12.10
CA ASN A 113 23.88 -9.79 -11.90
C ASN A 113 24.56 -10.80 -10.97
N GLU A 114 25.87 -10.70 -10.78
CA GLU A 114 26.70 -11.58 -9.98
C GLU A 114 27.01 -10.99 -8.58
N ILE A 115 26.41 -9.86 -8.22
CA ILE A 115 26.78 -9.12 -7.00
C ILE A 115 26.67 -9.97 -5.72
N ASN A 116 25.59 -10.75 -5.54
CA ASN A 116 25.46 -11.60 -4.35
C ASN A 116 26.54 -12.70 -4.32
N ARG A 117 26.94 -13.21 -5.49
CA ARG A 117 28.02 -14.21 -5.59
C ARG A 117 29.36 -13.58 -5.24
N LYS A 118 29.62 -12.36 -5.72
CA LYS A 118 30.82 -11.57 -5.37
C LYS A 118 30.85 -11.23 -3.87
N ALA A 119 29.71 -10.84 -3.30
CA ALA A 119 29.58 -10.56 -1.88
C ALA A 119 29.86 -11.83 -1.03
N LEU A 120 29.30 -12.98 -1.41
CA LEU A 120 29.61 -14.24 -0.73
C LEU A 120 31.09 -14.62 -0.86
N GLN A 121 31.70 -14.46 -2.04
CA GLN A 121 33.13 -14.72 -2.23
C GLN A 121 34.02 -13.79 -1.39
N TRP A 122 33.65 -12.51 -1.30
CA TRP A 122 34.31 -11.53 -0.45
C TRP A 122 34.26 -11.96 1.03
N LEU A 123 33.08 -12.32 1.52
CA LEU A 123 32.89 -12.80 2.90
C LEU A 123 33.67 -14.09 3.17
N LEU A 124 33.68 -15.04 2.23
CA LEU A 124 34.45 -16.28 2.33
C LEU A 124 35.96 -16.01 2.41
N ALA A 125 36.46 -15.00 1.69
CA ALA A 125 37.87 -14.63 1.74
C ALA A 125 38.28 -14.02 3.09
N GLN A 126 37.37 -13.32 3.78
CA GLN A 126 37.65 -12.67 5.06
C GLN A 126 37.48 -13.60 6.26
N PHE A 127 36.43 -14.42 6.29
CA PHE A 127 36.07 -15.24 7.45
C PHE A 127 36.36 -16.73 7.28
N GLY A 128 36.60 -17.19 6.05
CA GLY A 128 36.72 -18.61 5.75
C GLY A 128 35.37 -19.31 5.60
N GLN A 129 35.39 -20.53 5.08
CA GLN A 129 34.16 -21.26 4.76
C GLN A 129 33.41 -21.76 6.01
N GLU A 130 34.13 -22.22 7.03
CA GLU A 130 33.55 -22.83 8.23
C GLU A 130 32.68 -21.83 9.01
N GLU A 131 33.21 -20.64 9.30
CA GLU A 131 32.51 -19.57 10.03
C GLU A 131 31.27 -19.05 9.28
N ILE A 132 31.37 -18.93 7.94
CA ILE A 132 30.23 -18.55 7.10
C ILE A 132 29.17 -19.65 7.13
N ASP A 133 29.54 -20.92 6.98
CA ASP A 133 28.60 -22.04 6.96
C ASP A 133 27.89 -22.20 8.31
N GLU A 134 28.62 -22.05 9.42
CA GLU A 134 28.05 -22.06 10.77
C GLU A 134 27.03 -20.93 10.96
N THR A 135 27.38 -19.71 10.53
CA THR A 135 26.48 -18.56 10.67
C THR A 135 25.22 -18.69 9.79
N LEU A 136 25.37 -19.13 8.53
CA LEU A 136 24.23 -19.37 7.64
C LEU A 136 23.32 -20.47 8.16
N LEU A 137 23.90 -21.55 8.71
CA LEU A 137 23.14 -22.64 9.30
C LEU A 137 22.36 -22.15 10.53
N ARG A 138 22.99 -21.37 11.41
CA ARG A 138 22.35 -20.80 12.58
C ARG A 138 21.20 -19.87 12.18
N PHE A 139 21.40 -19.02 11.16
CA PHE A 139 20.34 -18.17 10.63
C PHE A 139 19.12 -18.99 10.18
N ILE A 140 19.32 -20.08 9.42
CA ILE A 140 18.22 -20.95 8.99
C ILE A 140 17.55 -21.65 10.19
N GLN A 141 18.29 -21.96 11.24
CA GLN A 141 17.71 -22.56 12.44
C GLN A 141 16.79 -21.58 13.18
N ASP A 142 17.21 -20.32 13.31
CA ASP A 142 16.50 -19.26 14.03
C ASP A 142 15.37 -18.64 13.17
N PHE A 143 15.58 -18.52 11.86
CA PHE A 143 14.66 -17.98 10.85
C PHE A 143 14.42 -18.99 9.71
N PRO A 144 13.78 -20.13 9.99
CA PRO A 144 13.65 -21.20 9.03
C PRO A 144 12.73 -20.83 7.85
N PRO A 145 13.17 -21.09 6.61
CA PRO A 145 12.26 -21.16 5.47
C PRO A 145 11.15 -22.17 5.73
N VAL A 146 10.00 -22.02 5.06
CA VAL A 146 8.82 -22.87 5.30
C VAL A 146 9.14 -24.37 5.21
N ALA A 147 9.90 -24.80 4.20
CA ALA A 147 10.29 -26.21 4.03
C ALA A 147 11.08 -26.76 5.24
N VAL A 148 12.00 -25.95 5.79
CA VAL A 148 12.79 -26.33 6.97
C VAL A 148 11.92 -26.29 8.24
N TYR A 149 11.05 -25.29 8.37
CA TYR A 149 10.14 -25.18 9.50
C TYR A 149 9.18 -26.37 9.58
N ARG A 150 8.65 -26.82 8.44
CA ARG A 150 7.78 -28.00 8.30
C ARG A 150 8.50 -29.34 8.42
N ARG A 151 9.83 -29.33 8.56
CA ARG A 151 10.67 -30.53 8.59
C ARG A 151 10.56 -31.37 7.30
N GLU A 152 10.25 -30.72 6.17
CA GLU A 152 10.26 -31.33 4.84
C GLU A 152 11.71 -31.57 4.38
N MET A 153 12.64 -30.75 4.87
CA MET A 153 14.08 -30.91 4.68
C MET A 153 14.87 -30.34 5.87
N SER A 154 16.13 -30.76 6.03
CA SER A 154 17.01 -30.22 7.07
C SER A 154 17.58 -28.84 6.67
N ALA A 155 18.09 -28.10 7.65
CA ALA A 155 18.70 -26.79 7.41
C ALA A 155 19.99 -26.91 6.56
N GLU A 156 20.74 -27.98 6.79
CA GLU A 156 21.96 -28.34 6.07
C GLU A 156 21.67 -28.73 4.61
N GLU A 157 20.60 -29.49 4.39
CA GLU A 157 20.12 -29.83 3.04
C GLU A 157 19.64 -28.57 2.30
N TYR A 158 18.88 -27.71 2.97
CA TYR A 158 18.42 -26.46 2.39
C TYR A 158 19.59 -25.59 1.94
N LEU A 159 20.61 -25.42 2.77
CA LEU A 159 21.77 -24.60 2.45
C LEU A 159 22.56 -25.11 1.23
N LYS A 160 22.60 -26.43 1.01
CA LYS A 160 23.29 -27.07 -0.13
C LYS A 160 22.44 -27.09 -1.41
N SER A 161 21.15 -26.81 -1.31
CA SER A 161 20.21 -26.87 -2.43
C SER A 161 20.09 -25.53 -3.19
N THR A 162 19.26 -25.55 -4.23
CA THR A 162 18.94 -24.39 -5.05
C THR A 162 17.43 -24.17 -5.12
N THR A 163 16.99 -22.93 -5.01
CA THR A 163 15.60 -22.52 -5.24
C THR A 163 15.53 -21.72 -6.53
N LYS A 164 14.72 -22.17 -7.50
CA LYS A 164 14.59 -21.53 -8.83
C LYS A 164 15.95 -21.26 -9.49
N GLU A 165 16.83 -22.26 -9.49
CA GLU A 165 18.19 -22.21 -10.05
C GLU A 165 19.18 -21.29 -9.32
N VAL A 166 18.76 -20.63 -8.24
CA VAL A 166 19.63 -19.80 -7.40
C VAL A 166 20.14 -20.62 -6.21
N PRO A 167 21.45 -20.65 -5.94
CA PRO A 167 21.98 -21.28 -4.72
C PRO A 167 21.42 -20.64 -3.46
N ASN A 168 20.90 -21.46 -2.54
CA ASN A 168 20.22 -20.95 -1.34
C ASN A 168 21.13 -20.14 -0.44
N ARG A 169 22.45 -20.41 -0.45
CA ARG A 169 23.45 -19.58 0.24
C ARG A 169 23.38 -18.10 -0.15
N LEU A 170 23.14 -17.81 -1.43
CA LEU A 170 23.03 -16.44 -1.92
C LEU A 170 21.73 -15.76 -1.48
N LEU A 171 20.66 -16.55 -1.33
CA LEU A 171 19.40 -16.08 -0.78
C LEU A 171 19.59 -15.76 0.70
N VAL A 172 20.11 -16.70 1.48
CA VAL A 172 20.28 -16.57 2.94
C VAL A 172 21.14 -15.36 3.32
N ILE A 173 22.21 -15.04 2.58
CA ILE A 173 23.02 -13.83 2.84
C ILE A 173 22.21 -12.55 2.62
N GLU A 174 21.39 -12.52 1.58
CA GLU A 174 20.48 -11.39 1.34
C GLU A 174 19.46 -11.25 2.47
N GLU A 175 18.87 -12.37 2.91
CA GLU A 175 17.91 -12.38 4.02
C GLU A 175 18.54 -11.95 5.35
N MET A 176 19.79 -12.34 5.62
CA MET A 176 20.54 -11.86 6.79
C MET A 176 20.72 -10.34 6.76
N ALA A 177 21.03 -9.77 5.59
CA ALA A 177 21.15 -8.33 5.44
C ALA A 177 19.82 -7.61 5.66
N LEU A 178 18.71 -8.16 5.16
CA LEU A 178 17.37 -7.61 5.39
C LEU A 178 16.91 -7.76 6.84
N LEU A 179 17.25 -8.86 7.51
CA LEU A 179 17.01 -9.04 8.95
C LEU A 179 17.72 -7.95 9.76
N TRP A 180 18.97 -7.66 9.42
CA TRP A 180 19.71 -6.58 10.05
C TRP A 180 19.04 -5.22 9.80
N LEU A 181 18.60 -4.94 8.56
CA LEU A 181 17.89 -3.71 8.22
C LEU A 181 16.58 -3.57 9.03
N ALA A 182 15.84 -4.66 9.20
CA ALA A 182 14.64 -4.71 10.02
C ALA A 182 14.93 -4.36 11.49
N ASN A 183 15.99 -4.93 12.08
CA ASN A 183 16.40 -4.63 13.45
C ASN A 183 16.97 -3.21 13.63
N LYS A 184 17.51 -2.60 12.57
CA LYS A 184 17.94 -1.18 12.57
C LYS A 184 16.82 -0.20 12.26
N ASN A 185 15.60 -0.64 12.00
CA ASN A 185 14.44 0.22 11.72
C ASN A 185 13.61 0.48 12.99
N PRO A 186 13.59 1.71 13.54
CA PRO A 186 12.86 1.96 14.80
C PRO A 186 11.35 1.75 14.70
N ALA A 187 10.75 1.86 13.51
CA ALA A 187 9.32 1.62 13.28
C ALA A 187 8.95 0.13 13.42
N PHE A 188 9.94 -0.76 13.36
CA PHE A 188 9.76 -2.20 13.51
C PHE A 188 9.82 -2.63 14.99
N SER A 189 10.19 -1.74 15.91
CA SER A 189 10.33 -2.06 17.35
C SER A 189 9.10 -2.70 18.01
N PRO A 190 7.83 -2.33 17.68
CA PRO A 190 6.65 -3.00 18.25
C PRO A 190 6.49 -4.47 17.81
N PHE A 191 7.30 -4.89 16.85
CA PHE A 191 7.27 -6.18 16.18
C PHE A 191 8.60 -6.93 16.34
N LEU A 192 9.51 -6.47 17.21
CA LEU A 192 10.84 -7.06 17.42
C LEU A 192 10.81 -8.57 17.67
N GLU A 193 9.76 -9.08 18.31
CA GLU A 193 9.58 -10.52 18.53
C GLU A 193 9.55 -11.36 17.24
N LEU A 194 9.20 -10.76 16.10
CA LEU A 194 9.21 -11.40 14.79
C LEU A 194 10.62 -11.50 14.20
N PHE A 195 11.53 -10.59 14.57
CA PHE A 195 12.83 -10.38 13.90
C PHE A 195 14.02 -10.44 14.86
N ASN A 196 13.84 -10.84 16.12
CA ASN A 196 14.88 -10.77 17.14
C ASN A 196 16.10 -11.62 16.75
N ASP A 197 17.24 -10.97 16.54
CA ASP A 197 18.51 -11.55 16.11
C ASP A 197 19.55 -11.70 17.24
N ALA A 198 19.16 -11.52 18.51
CA ALA A 198 20.08 -11.54 19.64
C ALA A 198 20.88 -12.85 19.78
N ASP A 199 20.28 -13.99 19.43
CA ASP A 199 20.98 -15.29 19.43
C ASP A 199 22.01 -15.36 18.30
N LEU A 200 21.71 -14.80 17.12
CA LEU A 200 22.69 -14.71 16.02
C LEU A 200 23.85 -13.80 16.41
N GLU A 201 23.59 -12.65 17.02
CA GLU A 201 24.63 -11.73 17.48
C GLU A 201 25.58 -12.38 18.51
N LYS A 202 25.04 -13.23 19.38
CA LYS A 202 25.78 -13.83 20.50
C LYS A 202 26.55 -15.09 20.11
N PHE A 203 26.00 -15.90 19.22
CA PHE A 203 26.49 -17.26 18.94
C PHE A 203 27.01 -17.46 17.52
N SER A 204 27.25 -16.39 16.76
CA SER A 204 27.80 -16.47 15.40
C SER A 204 28.62 -15.23 15.03
N LYS A 205 29.20 -15.22 13.83
CA LYS A 205 29.88 -14.04 13.27
C LYS A 205 28.94 -13.05 12.58
N TYR A 206 27.63 -13.16 12.82
CA TYR A 206 26.59 -12.36 12.16
C TYR A 206 26.93 -10.86 12.10
N ASN A 207 27.26 -10.24 13.23
CA ASN A 207 27.58 -8.81 13.26
C ASN A 207 28.81 -8.44 12.43
N GLN A 208 29.87 -9.25 12.48
CA GLN A 208 31.07 -9.04 11.66
C GLN A 208 30.78 -9.24 10.18
N ILE A 209 29.99 -10.26 9.83
CA ILE A 209 29.58 -10.54 8.45
C ILE A 209 28.77 -9.38 7.88
N ILE A 210 27.83 -8.82 8.64
CA ILE A 210 27.02 -7.67 8.20
C ILE A 210 27.86 -6.40 8.04
N GLN A 211 28.81 -6.14 8.94
CA GLN A 211 29.75 -5.03 8.81
C GLN A 211 30.57 -5.16 7.53
N GLU A 212 31.13 -6.34 7.28
CA GLU A 212 31.93 -6.63 6.09
C GLU A 212 31.09 -6.60 4.80
N PHE A 213 29.84 -7.06 4.87
CA PHE A 213 28.90 -6.95 3.77
C PHE A 213 28.59 -5.48 3.43
N SER A 214 28.47 -4.62 4.44
CA SER A 214 28.29 -3.18 4.23
C SER A 214 29.52 -2.55 3.55
N LEU A 215 30.73 -2.87 4.02
CA LEU A 215 32.00 -2.43 3.43
C LEU A 215 32.16 -2.90 1.97
N PHE A 216 31.71 -4.12 1.65
CA PHE A 216 31.70 -4.60 0.29
C PHE A 216 30.88 -3.68 -0.63
N PHE A 217 29.69 -3.24 -0.19
CA PHE A 217 28.80 -2.37 -0.96
C PHE A 217 29.25 -0.91 -1.05
N GLU A 218 30.09 -0.42 -0.14
CA GLU A 218 30.74 0.90 -0.25
C GLU A 218 31.61 1.02 -1.51
N ASN A 219 32.15 -0.12 -1.98
CA ASN A 219 33.02 -0.20 -3.15
C ASN A 219 32.29 -0.60 -4.44
N GLN A 220 30.95 -0.69 -4.41
CA GLN A 220 30.13 -1.04 -5.58
C GLN A 220 29.52 0.20 -6.23
N PRO A 221 29.10 0.11 -7.51
CA PRO A 221 28.46 1.24 -8.16
C PRO A 221 27.22 1.72 -7.39
N PRO A 222 26.99 3.04 -7.30
CA PRO A 222 25.81 3.58 -6.64
C PRO A 222 24.51 3.23 -7.39
N PHE A 223 23.38 3.34 -6.70
CA PHE A 223 22.06 3.04 -7.24
C PHE A 223 20.99 4.02 -6.77
N GLY A 224 19.88 4.02 -7.51
CA GLY A 224 18.72 4.83 -7.19
C GLY A 224 18.87 6.32 -7.53
N PRO A 225 17.84 7.12 -7.19
CA PRO A 225 17.75 8.53 -7.59
C PRO A 225 18.83 9.41 -6.97
N LYS A 226 19.24 9.10 -5.74
CA LYS A 226 20.26 9.83 -4.99
C LYS A 226 21.69 9.34 -5.23
N GLN A 227 21.86 8.26 -6.01
CA GLN A 227 23.17 7.65 -6.28
C GLN A 227 23.95 7.32 -5.01
N HIS A 228 23.29 6.72 -4.02
CA HIS A 228 23.92 6.17 -2.82
C HIS A 228 24.31 4.71 -3.04
N ASN A 229 25.15 4.15 -2.15
CA ASN A 229 25.38 2.71 -2.18
C ASN A 229 24.09 1.95 -1.81
N LEU A 230 24.01 0.66 -2.19
CA LEU A 230 22.78 -0.13 -2.03
C LEU A 230 22.30 -0.19 -0.57
N ILE A 231 23.20 -0.37 0.39
CA ILE A 231 22.85 -0.49 1.81
C ILE A 231 22.35 0.84 2.37
N GLU A 232 22.99 1.95 2.02
CA GLU A 232 22.52 3.30 2.37
C GLU A 232 21.13 3.56 1.80
N MET A 233 20.92 3.25 0.52
CA MET A 233 19.64 3.42 -0.14
C MET A 233 18.54 2.63 0.59
N LEU A 234 18.77 1.35 0.90
CA LEU A 234 17.77 0.51 1.60
C LEU A 234 17.43 1.05 3.01
N ARG A 235 18.35 1.78 3.64
CA ARG A 235 18.16 2.40 4.98
C ARG A 235 17.46 3.75 4.94
N GLU A 236 17.43 4.43 3.79
CA GLU A 236 16.90 5.79 3.68
C GLU A 236 15.50 5.97 4.28
N PRO A 237 14.50 5.10 4.03
CA PRO A 237 13.16 5.30 4.57
C PRO A 237 13.16 5.26 6.10
N ALA A 238 13.90 4.30 6.68
CA ALA A 238 14.02 4.13 8.12
C ALA A 238 14.78 5.28 8.80
N ILE A 239 15.69 5.95 8.09
CA ILE A 239 16.41 7.13 8.59
C ILE A 239 15.54 8.38 8.47
N ALA A 240 14.85 8.58 7.35
CA ALA A 240 14.05 9.76 7.08
C ALA A 240 12.77 9.80 7.94
N VAL A 241 12.15 8.64 8.18
CA VAL A 241 10.89 8.51 8.92
C VAL A 241 11.00 7.35 9.94
N PRO A 242 11.75 7.52 11.03
CA PRO A 242 12.13 6.42 11.91
C PRO A 242 10.98 5.79 12.69
N HIS A 243 9.89 6.52 12.94
CA HIS A 243 8.83 6.08 13.85
C HIS A 243 7.47 5.86 13.18
N SER A 244 7.42 5.75 11.84
CA SER A 244 6.15 5.56 11.13
C SER A 244 6.30 4.66 9.90
N LEU A 245 5.65 3.49 9.93
CA LEU A 245 5.61 2.56 8.78
C LEU A 245 4.90 3.18 7.57
N SER A 246 3.78 3.89 7.79
CA SER A 246 3.09 4.59 6.71
C SER A 246 3.92 5.73 6.13
N GLY A 247 4.65 6.46 6.98
CA GLY A 247 5.58 7.49 6.52
C GLY A 247 6.75 6.92 5.74
N GLN A 248 7.26 5.74 6.09
CA GLN A 248 8.28 5.03 5.32
C GLN A 248 7.77 4.60 3.95
N LEU A 249 6.56 4.03 3.87
CA LEU A 249 5.92 3.71 2.59
C LEU A 249 5.71 4.96 1.72
N GLN A 250 5.26 6.07 2.32
CA GLN A 250 5.11 7.34 1.61
C GLN A 250 6.48 7.86 1.11
N TYR A 251 7.53 7.76 1.91
CA TYR A 251 8.88 8.11 1.49
C TYR A 251 9.32 7.25 0.28
N MET A 252 9.11 5.94 0.33
CA MET A 252 9.41 5.03 -0.78
C MET A 252 8.59 5.39 -2.03
N LEU A 253 7.33 5.78 -1.88
CA LEU A 253 6.50 6.23 -2.99
C LEU A 253 7.07 7.48 -3.66
N ASP A 254 7.39 8.49 -2.85
CA ASP A 254 7.84 9.80 -3.34
C ASP A 254 9.24 9.72 -3.94
N ASN A 255 10.13 8.94 -3.34
CA ASN A 255 11.53 8.86 -3.75
C ASN A 255 11.80 7.72 -4.72
N TRP A 256 11.11 6.58 -4.63
CA TRP A 256 11.38 5.40 -5.46
C TRP A 256 10.28 5.09 -6.47
N GLY A 257 9.19 5.87 -6.52
CA GLY A 257 8.02 5.59 -7.36
C GLY A 257 8.34 5.28 -8.83
N PHE A 258 9.37 5.90 -9.41
CA PHE A 258 9.79 5.67 -10.79
C PHE A 258 10.49 4.31 -11.04
N ILE A 259 11.11 3.71 -10.02
CA ILE A 259 11.71 2.37 -10.09
C ILE A 259 10.76 1.27 -9.59
N LEU A 260 9.78 1.61 -8.75
CA LEU A 260 8.88 0.63 -8.15
C LEU A 260 7.91 -0.03 -9.13
N GLY A 261 7.63 0.59 -10.27
CA GLY A 261 6.85 0.01 -11.38
C GLY A 261 5.60 -0.75 -10.91
N LYS A 262 5.66 -2.09 -10.94
CA LYS A 262 4.57 -3.01 -10.55
C LYS A 262 4.11 -2.89 -9.09
N TYR A 263 4.95 -2.39 -8.19
CA TYR A 263 4.62 -2.24 -6.76
C TYR A 263 3.84 -0.96 -6.45
N LEU A 264 3.77 0.01 -7.39
CA LEU A 264 3.13 1.30 -7.16
C LEU A 264 1.68 1.17 -6.68
N TYR A 265 0.85 0.41 -7.40
CA TYR A 265 -0.56 0.20 -7.03
C TYR A 265 -0.72 -0.50 -5.68
N ARG A 266 0.20 -1.40 -5.34
CA ARG A 266 0.17 -2.15 -4.07
C ARG A 266 0.54 -1.25 -2.90
N LEU A 267 1.54 -0.40 -3.08
CA LEU A 267 1.96 0.60 -2.11
C LEU A 267 0.78 1.56 -1.82
N LEU A 268 0.14 2.08 -2.87
CA LEU A 268 -1.06 2.93 -2.73
C LEU A 268 -2.18 2.22 -1.95
N GLY A 269 -2.48 0.96 -2.30
CA GLY A 269 -3.49 0.18 -1.57
C GLY A 269 -3.14 -0.08 -0.11
N GLY A 270 -1.86 -0.31 0.20
CA GLY A 270 -1.38 -0.46 1.58
C GLY A 270 -1.50 0.84 2.39
N LEU A 271 -1.13 1.98 1.79
CA LEU A 271 -1.32 3.31 2.40
C LEU A 271 -2.80 3.61 2.65
N ASP A 272 -3.69 3.28 1.70
CA ASP A 272 -5.12 3.46 1.86
C ASP A 272 -5.67 2.60 3.01
N LEU A 273 -5.24 1.34 3.16
CA LEU A 273 -5.64 0.49 4.28
C LEU A 273 -5.27 1.13 5.62
N ILE A 274 -4.03 1.61 5.77
CA ILE A 274 -3.57 2.24 7.01
C ILE A 274 -4.39 3.51 7.28
N LYS A 275 -4.62 4.33 6.24
CA LYS A 275 -5.42 5.55 6.33
C LYS A 275 -6.85 5.26 6.78
N GLU A 276 -7.49 4.21 6.28
CA GLU A 276 -8.82 3.79 6.71
C GLU A 276 -8.85 3.29 8.16
N GLU A 277 -7.79 2.63 8.64
CA GLU A 277 -7.67 2.21 10.04
C GLU A 277 -7.39 3.37 11.01
N ASP A 278 -6.67 4.39 10.55
CA ASP A 278 -6.35 5.59 11.34
C ASP A 278 -7.51 6.60 11.40
N LYS A 279 -8.53 6.46 10.54
CA LYS A 279 -9.74 7.26 10.65
C LYS A 279 -10.38 7.05 12.02
N MET A 280 -10.64 8.16 12.69
CA MET A 280 -11.29 8.19 14.00
C MET A 280 -12.64 7.46 13.93
N ARG A 281 -12.70 6.25 14.48
CA ARG A 281 -13.97 5.56 14.70
C ARG A 281 -14.56 6.16 15.96
N PHE A 282 -15.57 7.01 15.81
CA PHE A 282 -16.39 7.42 16.96
C PHE A 282 -16.84 6.14 17.67
N ALA A 283 -16.77 6.11 19.01
CA ALA A 283 -16.79 4.91 19.88
C ALA A 283 -18.00 3.96 19.73
N PHE A 284 -18.92 4.25 18.84
CA PHE A 284 -19.93 3.32 18.36
C PHE A 284 -19.32 2.58 17.18
N GLY A 285 -18.84 1.36 17.42
CA GLY A 285 -18.42 0.45 16.36
C GLY A 285 -19.47 0.37 15.24
N PRO A 286 -19.12 -0.17 14.05
CA PRO A 286 -20.08 -0.27 12.96
C PRO A 286 -21.37 -0.88 13.52
N GLY A 287 -22.48 -0.14 13.39
CA GLY A 287 -23.78 -0.66 13.77
C GLY A 287 -23.96 -2.03 13.10
N PRO A 288 -24.69 -2.97 13.73
CA PRO A 288 -24.81 -4.33 13.21
C PRO A 288 -25.10 -4.29 11.71
N THR A 289 -24.28 -4.94 10.90
CA THR A 289 -24.50 -5.05 9.46
C THR A 289 -25.79 -5.83 9.27
N ARG A 290 -26.90 -5.09 9.12
CA ARG A 290 -28.19 -5.66 8.77
C ARG A 290 -28.14 -5.93 7.28
N VAL A 291 -28.05 -7.20 6.91
CA VAL A 291 -28.31 -7.62 5.53
C VAL A 291 -29.69 -7.08 5.18
N THR A 292 -29.76 -6.25 4.13
CA THR A 292 -31.03 -5.73 3.64
C THR A 292 -31.84 -6.92 3.16
N ASP A 293 -32.92 -7.26 3.88
CA ASP A 293 -33.83 -8.30 3.46
C ASP A 293 -34.80 -7.72 2.43
N PHE A 294 -34.74 -8.24 1.21
CA PHE A 294 -35.63 -7.83 0.13
C PHE A 294 -36.90 -8.72 0.05
N LYS A 295 -37.08 -9.66 0.97
CA LYS A 295 -38.31 -10.46 1.06
C LYS A 295 -39.50 -9.54 1.41
N GLY A 296 -40.50 -9.52 0.53
CA GLY A 296 -41.72 -8.71 0.67
C GLY A 296 -41.76 -7.43 -0.18
N LEU A 297 -40.64 -7.00 -0.76
CA LEU A 297 -40.65 -5.90 -1.76
C LEU A 297 -41.24 -6.32 -3.12
N ALA A 298 -41.33 -7.62 -3.38
CA ALA A 298 -42.05 -8.17 -4.54
C ALA A 298 -43.57 -8.08 -4.39
N ASP A 299 -44.08 -7.88 -3.16
CA ASP A 299 -45.50 -7.74 -2.87
C ASP A 299 -45.95 -6.26 -2.83
N GLU A 300 -45.01 -5.31 -3.00
CA GLU A 300 -45.38 -3.91 -3.23
C GLU A 300 -45.98 -3.77 -4.63
N PRO A 301 -47.23 -3.31 -4.77
CA PRO A 301 -47.85 -3.16 -6.07
C PRO A 301 -47.07 -2.14 -6.91
N GLU A 302 -46.52 -2.60 -8.02
CA GLU A 302 -45.85 -1.77 -9.01
C GLU A 302 -46.86 -0.73 -9.55
N ARG A 303 -46.78 0.51 -9.05
CA ARG A 303 -47.53 1.65 -9.60
C ARG A 303 -46.74 2.27 -10.76
N PHE A 304 -46.52 1.48 -11.82
CA PHE A 304 -46.05 2.04 -13.07
C PHE A 304 -47.09 3.05 -13.56
N SER A 305 -46.72 4.33 -13.61
CA SER A 305 -47.55 5.30 -14.30
C SER A 305 -47.58 4.92 -15.79
N PRO A 306 -48.69 5.16 -16.50
CA PRO A 306 -48.74 5.01 -17.95
C PRO A 306 -47.89 6.03 -18.71
N ASP A 307 -46.93 6.70 -18.07
CA ASP A 307 -46.06 7.78 -18.59
C ASP A 307 -45.09 7.27 -19.67
N LYS A 308 -45.65 6.69 -20.72
CA LYS A 308 -44.95 6.06 -21.84
C LYS A 308 -44.34 7.10 -22.78
N ASP A 309 -44.85 8.32 -22.83
CA ASP A 309 -44.49 9.22 -23.93
C ASP A 309 -43.28 10.11 -23.60
N TRP A 310 -43.18 10.65 -22.38
CA TRP A 310 -42.12 11.61 -22.04
C TRP A 310 -40.87 10.94 -21.45
N MET A 311 -41.01 9.96 -20.55
CA MET A 311 -39.87 9.32 -19.89
C MET A 311 -38.98 8.53 -20.85
N LEU A 312 -39.56 7.86 -21.86
CA LEU A 312 -38.81 7.13 -22.88
C LEU A 312 -38.02 8.04 -23.83
N SER A 313 -38.42 9.32 -23.92
CA SER A 313 -37.81 10.32 -24.80
C SER A 313 -36.99 11.37 -24.04
N LEU A 314 -36.77 11.16 -22.73
CA LEU A 314 -36.07 12.11 -21.86
C LEU A 314 -34.55 12.05 -22.09
N ILE A 315 -33.97 13.20 -22.45
CA ILE A 315 -32.54 13.42 -22.47
C ILE A 315 -32.21 14.34 -21.30
N LEU A 316 -31.78 13.73 -20.20
CA LEU A 316 -31.61 14.40 -18.92
C LEU A 316 -30.19 14.95 -18.74
N ILE A 317 -30.06 16.18 -18.25
CA ILE A 317 -28.82 16.69 -17.69
C ILE A 317 -28.93 16.85 -16.18
N ALA A 318 -28.03 16.21 -15.44
CA ALA A 318 -27.94 16.34 -13.99
C ALA A 318 -26.93 17.44 -13.60
N LYS A 319 -27.32 18.30 -12.66
CA LYS A 319 -26.51 19.42 -12.16
C LYS A 319 -26.55 19.44 -10.63
N SER A 320 -25.39 19.47 -9.99
CA SER A 320 -25.31 19.85 -8.57
C SER A 320 -25.67 21.33 -8.44
N ALA A 321 -26.76 21.64 -7.74
CA ALA A 321 -27.34 22.98 -7.76
C ALA A 321 -26.32 24.07 -7.37
N LEU A 322 -25.67 23.94 -6.20
CA LEU A 322 -24.71 24.93 -5.71
C LEU A 322 -23.50 25.11 -6.64
N VAL A 323 -22.94 24.00 -7.14
CA VAL A 323 -21.78 24.03 -8.05
C VAL A 323 -22.17 24.68 -9.39
N TRP A 324 -23.38 24.37 -9.88
CA TRP A 324 -23.83 24.91 -11.15
C TRP A 324 -24.12 26.41 -11.06
N LEU A 325 -24.75 26.88 -9.99
CA LEU A 325 -24.99 28.30 -9.76
C LEU A 325 -23.68 29.11 -9.65
N ASP A 326 -22.65 28.54 -9.00
CA ASP A 326 -21.30 29.13 -8.99
C ASP A 326 -20.67 29.20 -10.40
N GLN A 327 -20.76 28.12 -11.17
CA GLN A 327 -20.30 28.10 -12.57
C GLN A 327 -21.04 29.11 -13.45
N LEU A 328 -22.35 29.25 -13.28
CA LEU A 328 -23.15 30.26 -13.98
C LEU A 328 -22.73 31.67 -13.56
N SER A 329 -22.42 31.88 -12.28
CA SER A 329 -21.93 33.17 -11.79
C SER A 329 -20.65 33.58 -12.50
N GLY A 330 -19.68 32.66 -12.62
CA GLY A 330 -18.44 32.88 -13.35
C GLY A 330 -18.67 33.11 -14.85
N LYS A 331 -19.59 32.34 -15.46
CA LYS A 331 -19.89 32.43 -16.90
C LYS A 331 -20.54 33.77 -17.29
N TYR A 332 -21.52 34.23 -16.50
CA TYR A 332 -22.32 35.42 -16.81
C TYR A 332 -21.79 36.69 -16.13
N GLY A 333 -20.70 36.59 -15.35
CA GLY A 333 -20.05 37.74 -14.71
C GLY A 333 -20.92 38.44 -13.66
N ARG A 334 -21.94 37.76 -13.12
CA ARG A 334 -22.85 38.27 -12.10
C ARG A 334 -23.10 37.20 -11.04
N ARG A 335 -23.38 37.59 -9.80
CA ARG A 335 -23.66 36.64 -8.72
C ARG A 335 -25.02 35.97 -8.93
N ILE A 336 -25.03 34.65 -9.06
CA ILE A 336 -26.19 33.77 -9.21
C ILE A 336 -26.13 32.76 -8.07
N THR A 337 -26.98 32.92 -7.06
CA THR A 337 -27.01 32.06 -5.86
C THR A 337 -28.34 31.37 -5.64
N ARG A 338 -29.41 31.80 -6.33
CA ARG A 338 -30.75 31.24 -6.22
C ARG A 338 -31.24 30.66 -7.55
N LEU A 339 -32.20 29.75 -7.49
CA LEU A 339 -32.75 29.09 -8.67
C LEU A 339 -33.48 30.06 -9.62
N ASP A 340 -34.18 31.06 -9.07
CA ASP A 340 -34.87 32.10 -9.85
C ASP A 340 -33.92 33.05 -10.61
N GLN A 341 -32.62 33.01 -10.30
CA GLN A 341 -31.61 33.85 -10.93
C GLN A 341 -30.93 33.19 -12.15
N ILE A 342 -31.27 31.91 -12.43
CA ILE A 342 -30.77 31.18 -13.59
C ILE A 342 -31.25 31.92 -14.86
N PRO A 343 -30.35 32.40 -15.73
CA PRO A 343 -30.74 33.11 -16.94
C PRO A 343 -31.56 32.21 -17.88
N ASP A 344 -32.66 32.72 -18.43
CA ASP A 344 -33.46 31.98 -19.42
C ASP A 344 -32.63 31.56 -20.64
N GLU A 345 -31.68 32.39 -21.07
CA GLU A 345 -30.75 32.08 -22.16
C GLU A 345 -29.88 30.84 -21.88
N GLU A 346 -29.62 30.52 -20.61
CA GLU A 346 -28.91 29.29 -20.24
C GLU A 346 -29.82 28.07 -20.42
N LEU A 347 -31.08 28.18 -20.00
CA LEU A 347 -32.07 27.11 -20.17
C LEU A 347 -32.35 26.86 -21.66
N ASP A 348 -32.51 27.93 -22.44
CA ASP A 348 -32.64 27.86 -23.90
C ASP A 348 -31.43 27.20 -24.57
N ARG A 349 -30.23 27.45 -24.04
CA ARG A 349 -29.01 26.83 -24.55
C ARG A 349 -29.00 25.33 -24.27
N LEU A 350 -29.39 24.90 -23.08
CA LEU A 350 -29.52 23.47 -22.75
C LEU A 350 -30.56 22.80 -23.66
N ALA A 351 -31.69 23.46 -23.89
CA ALA A 351 -32.71 22.98 -24.82
C ALA A 351 -32.19 22.88 -26.27
N ARG A 352 -31.45 23.89 -26.75
CA ARG A 352 -30.80 23.86 -28.08
C ARG A 352 -29.75 22.76 -28.23
N TRP A 353 -29.12 22.33 -27.14
CA TRP A 353 -28.22 21.17 -27.13
C TRP A 353 -28.96 19.84 -27.12
N GLY A 354 -30.30 19.85 -27.06
CA GLY A 354 -31.13 18.66 -27.11
C GLY A 354 -31.47 18.05 -25.74
N PHE A 355 -31.15 18.72 -24.64
CA PHE A 355 -31.59 18.28 -23.31
C PHE A 355 -33.08 18.61 -23.13
N THR A 356 -33.87 17.61 -22.75
CA THR A 356 -35.32 17.72 -22.53
C THR A 356 -35.70 17.64 -21.05
N GLY A 357 -34.73 17.45 -20.15
CA GLY A 357 -34.94 17.57 -18.72
C GLY A 357 -33.70 18.04 -17.96
N LEU A 358 -33.93 18.78 -16.88
CA LEU A 358 -32.91 19.27 -15.96
C LEU A 358 -33.13 18.66 -14.57
N TRP A 359 -32.18 17.86 -14.10
CA TRP A 359 -32.20 17.30 -12.75
C TRP A 359 -31.25 18.09 -11.85
N LEU A 360 -31.82 18.84 -10.92
CA LEU A 360 -31.06 19.54 -9.89
C LEU A 360 -30.84 18.66 -8.66
N ILE A 361 -29.57 18.38 -8.36
CA ILE A 361 -29.14 17.61 -7.19
C ILE A 361 -28.95 18.57 -6.01
N GLY A 362 -29.59 18.23 -4.88
CA GLY A 362 -29.40 18.94 -3.62
C GLY A 362 -30.24 20.20 -3.47
N ILE A 363 -31.47 20.22 -4.00
CA ILE A 363 -32.41 21.35 -3.89
C ILE A 363 -33.06 21.47 -2.50
N TRP A 364 -33.12 20.36 -1.75
CA TRP A 364 -33.80 20.30 -0.46
C TRP A 364 -32.95 20.88 0.68
N GLN A 365 -33.61 21.36 1.73
CA GLN A 365 -32.98 21.90 2.92
C GLN A 365 -32.10 20.84 3.60
N ARG A 366 -30.80 21.16 3.69
CA ARG A 366 -29.79 20.23 4.18
C ARG A 366 -29.53 20.41 5.67
N SER A 367 -29.12 19.32 6.32
CA SER A 367 -28.76 19.32 7.74
C SER A 367 -27.41 20.01 7.98
N SER A 368 -27.40 21.01 8.85
CA SER A 368 -26.17 21.71 9.29
C SER A 368 -25.22 20.79 10.06
N ALA A 369 -25.72 19.68 10.64
CA ALA A 369 -24.89 18.67 11.29
C ALA A 369 -23.97 17.95 10.30
N SER A 370 -24.45 17.69 9.07
CA SER A 370 -23.66 17.07 7.99
C SER A 370 -22.41 17.91 7.66
N LYS A 371 -22.58 19.23 7.50
CA LYS A 371 -21.49 20.18 7.30
C LYS A 371 -20.49 20.14 8.46
N LYS A 372 -20.97 20.25 9.70
CA LYS A 372 -20.10 20.22 10.90
C LYS A 372 -19.27 18.94 11.00
N ILE A 373 -19.87 17.78 10.73
CA ILE A 373 -19.15 16.50 10.76
C ILE A 373 -18.02 16.49 9.72
N LYS A 374 -18.29 16.92 8.47
CA LYS A 374 -17.25 16.98 7.43
C LYS A 374 -16.12 17.94 7.78
N GLN A 375 -16.45 19.08 8.38
CA GLN A 375 -15.47 20.06 8.86
C GLN A 375 -14.58 19.48 9.95
N TYR A 376 -15.16 18.78 10.94
CA TYR A 376 -14.39 18.09 11.98
C TYR A 376 -13.54 16.93 11.44
N CYS A 377 -13.97 16.29 10.35
CA CYS A 377 -13.20 15.27 9.64
C CYS A 377 -12.12 15.84 8.69
N GLY A 378 -11.79 17.14 8.79
CA GLY A 378 -10.66 17.74 8.08
C GLY A 378 -10.98 18.37 6.72
N ASN A 379 -12.26 18.58 6.39
CA ASN A 379 -12.66 19.30 5.18
C ASN A 379 -13.42 20.60 5.53
N PRO A 380 -12.70 21.69 5.87
CA PRO A 380 -13.30 22.93 6.39
C PRO A 380 -14.23 23.62 5.36
N GLU A 381 -13.94 23.48 4.07
CA GLU A 381 -14.70 24.05 2.95
C GLU A 381 -15.91 23.20 2.53
N ALA A 382 -16.13 22.04 3.16
CA ALA A 382 -17.21 21.15 2.76
C ALA A 382 -18.59 21.69 3.13
N GLU A 383 -19.50 21.72 2.16
CA GLU A 383 -20.92 21.89 2.42
C GLU A 383 -21.62 20.57 2.83
N SER A 384 -22.81 20.71 3.42
CA SER A 384 -23.67 19.59 3.76
C SER A 384 -23.93 18.70 2.54
N SER A 385 -23.93 17.38 2.76
CA SER A 385 -24.27 16.43 1.70
C SER A 385 -25.65 16.71 1.14
N ALA A 386 -25.81 16.63 -0.18
CA ALA A 386 -27.10 16.74 -0.85
C ALA A 386 -28.12 15.69 -0.38
N TYR A 387 -27.65 14.60 0.24
CA TYR A 387 -28.48 13.50 0.75
C TYR A 387 -28.65 13.52 2.28
N SER A 388 -28.03 14.48 2.98
CA SER A 388 -28.24 14.68 4.42
C SER A 388 -29.35 15.72 4.62
N LEU A 389 -30.59 15.30 4.40
CA LEU A 389 -31.74 16.19 4.45
C LEU A 389 -32.09 16.56 5.90
N PHE A 390 -32.47 17.82 6.08
CA PHE A 390 -33.14 18.29 7.30
C PHE A 390 -34.66 18.33 7.11
N ASP A 391 -35.10 18.85 5.96
CA ASP A 391 -36.51 18.97 5.61
C ASP A 391 -36.69 18.86 4.07
N TYR A 392 -37.87 18.45 3.61
CA TYR A 392 -38.23 18.34 2.19
C TYR A 392 -38.80 19.66 1.65
N LYS A 393 -38.14 20.76 2.00
CA LYS A 393 -38.43 22.11 1.48
C LYS A 393 -37.27 22.57 0.63
N VAL A 394 -37.52 23.38 -0.40
CA VAL A 394 -36.43 23.99 -1.17
C VAL A 394 -35.55 24.79 -0.22
N ALA A 395 -34.23 24.58 -0.29
CA ALA A 395 -33.30 25.18 0.66
C ALA A 395 -33.40 26.72 0.63
N ASP A 396 -33.37 27.35 1.80
CA ASP A 396 -33.51 28.82 1.90
C ASP A 396 -32.43 29.55 1.09
N GLU A 397 -31.21 28.99 1.05
CA GLU A 397 -30.08 29.52 0.27
C GLU A 397 -30.33 29.50 -1.25
N LEU A 398 -31.20 28.61 -1.73
CA LEU A 398 -31.57 28.47 -3.13
C LEU A 398 -32.79 29.30 -3.53
N GLY A 399 -33.44 29.97 -2.58
CA GLY A 399 -34.60 30.83 -2.80
C GLY A 399 -35.86 30.44 -2.02
N GLY A 400 -35.88 29.27 -1.37
CA GLY A 400 -37.04 28.77 -0.63
C GLY A 400 -38.20 28.34 -1.55
N GLU A 401 -39.40 28.20 -0.98
CA GLU A 401 -40.62 27.79 -1.72
C GLU A 401 -41.36 28.94 -2.42
N ALA A 402 -40.87 30.18 -2.30
CA ALA A 402 -41.58 31.41 -2.65
C ALA A 402 -41.24 31.94 -4.06
#